data_AF-A0A7W4EV59-F1
#
_entry.id   AF-A0A7W4EV59-F1
#
_cell.length_a   1.000
_cell.length_b   1.000
_cell.length_c   1.000
_cell.angle_alpha   90.00
_cell.angle_beta   90.00
_cell.angle_gamma   90.00
#
_symmetry.space_group_name_H-M   'P 1'
#
loop_
_entity.id
_entity.type
_entity.pdbx_description
1 polymer ?
#
loop_
_entity_poly.entity_id
_entity_poly.type
_entity_poly.pdbx_seq_one_letter_code
_entity_poly.pdbx_strand_id
1 'polypeptide(L)'
;IEELRAGEINHALSFTIAQARKGFSWPAKAGDGNLDDVDAPMEGQWCRIDPSVDLDKLGLGPMTLMIAKAVQKYGAYAADKNLYCHTFTTEHGIYELAIHGLDPWEHDGEFEQKYGKFDNINDFPWELTQWAPVDWGKPSE
;
A
#
# COMPACT_ATOMS: atom_id res chain seq x y z
N ILE A 1 -2.29 0.30 13.45
CA ILE A 1 -3.45 0.84 14.19
C ILE A 1 -3.18 2.27 14.65
N GLU A 2 -2.07 2.51 15.36
CA GLU A 2 -1.69 3.85 15.84
C GLU A 2 -1.64 4.93 14.75
N GLU A 3 -1.18 4.61 13.55
CA GLU A 3 -1.13 5.56 12.43
C GLU A 3 -2.53 6.00 11.97
N LEU A 4 -3.50 5.08 11.97
CA LEU A 4 -4.89 5.42 11.71
C LEU A 4 -5.48 6.23 12.87
N ARG A 5 -5.02 6.07 14.11
CA ARG A 5 -5.41 6.94 15.22
C ARG A 5 -4.82 8.34 15.07
N ALA A 6 -3.57 8.44 14.63
CA ALA A 6 -2.91 9.71 14.34
C ALA A 6 -3.49 10.41 13.10
N GLY A 7 -4.06 9.66 12.17
CA GLY A 7 -4.58 10.20 10.91
C GLY A 7 -3.49 10.42 9.86
N GLU A 8 -2.29 9.89 10.08
CA GLU A 8 -1.15 9.99 9.18
C GLU A 8 -0.27 8.74 9.28
N ILE A 9 0.26 8.34 8.12
CA ILE A 9 1.23 7.25 7.98
C ILE A 9 2.55 7.92 7.60
N ASN A 10 3.60 7.69 8.41
CA ASN A 10 4.87 8.43 8.33
C ASN A 10 6.04 7.60 7.81
N HIS A 11 5.75 6.57 7.02
CA HIS A 11 6.76 5.69 6.43
C HIS A 11 6.34 5.16 5.06
N ALA A 12 7.28 4.50 4.37
CA ALA A 12 7.01 3.80 3.12
C ALA A 12 6.13 2.57 3.36
N LEU A 13 5.26 2.25 2.41
CA LEU A 13 4.31 1.14 2.54
C LEU A 13 4.75 -0.09 1.74
N SER A 14 4.60 -1.27 2.30
CA SER A 14 4.54 -2.50 1.52
C SER A 14 3.12 -2.71 1.01
N PHE A 15 2.98 -3.24 -0.21
CA PHE A 15 1.70 -3.73 -0.72
C PHE A 15 1.89 -5.05 -1.46
N THR A 16 0.84 -5.86 -1.52
CA THR A 16 0.79 -7.03 -2.38
C THR A 16 0.24 -6.62 -3.74
N ILE A 17 0.90 -7.03 -4.81
CA ILE A 17 0.48 -6.70 -6.17
C ILE A 17 -0.44 -7.78 -6.78
N ALA A 18 -1.33 -7.39 -7.68
CA ALA A 18 -2.19 -8.36 -8.38
C ALA A 18 -1.37 -9.37 -9.20
N GLN A 19 -0.43 -8.90 -10.01
CA GLN A 19 0.43 -9.72 -10.86
C GLN A 19 1.82 -9.11 -10.97
N ALA A 20 2.83 -9.96 -11.17
CA ALA A 20 4.21 -9.53 -11.31
C ALA A 20 4.90 -10.19 -12.51
N ARG A 21 5.84 -9.46 -13.11
CA ARG A 21 6.78 -9.97 -14.11
C ARG A 21 7.73 -10.99 -13.50
N LYS A 22 8.19 -11.97 -14.29
CA LYS A 22 9.24 -12.91 -13.89
C LYS A 22 10.50 -12.20 -13.37
N GLY A 23 11.03 -12.69 -12.27
CA GLY A 23 12.19 -12.13 -11.57
C GLY A 23 11.79 -11.25 -10.39
N PHE A 24 12.74 -10.48 -9.84
CA PHE A 24 12.52 -9.62 -8.67
C PHE A 24 13.45 -8.41 -8.71
N SER A 25 13.10 -7.37 -7.95
CA SER A 25 13.85 -6.14 -7.74
C SER A 25 14.21 -6.03 -6.26
N TRP A 26 15.34 -5.43 -5.92
CA TRP A 26 15.62 -5.02 -4.53
C TRP A 26 14.44 -4.15 -3.97
N PRO A 27 13.87 -4.43 -2.78
CA PRO A 27 14.44 -5.22 -1.70
C PRO A 27 14.11 -6.71 -1.67
N ALA A 28 13.36 -7.20 -2.65
CA ALA A 28 13.07 -8.62 -2.74
C ALA A 28 14.37 -9.41 -3.05
N LYS A 29 14.44 -10.63 -2.50
CA LYS A 29 15.54 -11.59 -2.75
C LYS A 29 15.08 -12.81 -3.55
N ALA A 30 13.79 -12.88 -3.83
CA ALA A 30 13.12 -13.88 -4.62
C ALA A 30 11.81 -13.27 -5.14
N GLY A 31 11.23 -13.89 -6.14
CA GLY A 31 9.90 -13.56 -6.64
C GLY A 31 9.31 -14.76 -7.36
N ASP A 32 7.99 -14.84 -7.42
CA ASP A 32 7.21 -15.88 -8.09
C ASP A 32 6.34 -15.31 -9.24
N GLY A 33 6.61 -14.07 -9.64
CA GLY A 33 6.06 -13.44 -10.85
C GLY A 33 6.16 -14.34 -12.08
N ASN A 34 5.11 -14.33 -12.90
CA ASN A 34 4.94 -15.24 -14.03
C ASN A 34 4.55 -14.55 -15.35
N LEU A 35 4.40 -13.22 -15.35
CA LEU A 35 4.16 -12.46 -16.57
C LEU A 35 5.46 -12.30 -17.38
N ASP A 36 5.33 -12.38 -18.71
CA ASP A 36 6.37 -12.06 -19.69
C ASP A 36 6.29 -10.60 -20.19
N ASP A 37 5.32 -9.83 -19.69
CA ASP A 37 5.14 -8.41 -20.00
C ASP A 37 6.27 -7.58 -19.40
N VAL A 38 6.98 -6.83 -20.25
CA VAL A 38 8.13 -6.00 -19.84
C VAL A 38 7.71 -4.79 -19.02
N ASP A 39 6.49 -4.30 -19.22
CA ASP A 39 5.93 -3.13 -18.53
C ASP A 39 5.28 -3.52 -17.20
N ALA A 40 5.08 -4.82 -16.94
CA ALA A 40 4.61 -5.30 -15.66
C ALA A 40 5.68 -5.09 -14.57
N PRO A 41 5.28 -4.62 -13.38
CA PRO A 41 6.21 -4.46 -12.26
C PRO A 41 6.72 -5.81 -11.74
N MET A 42 7.87 -5.76 -11.07
CA MET A 42 8.46 -6.89 -10.37
C MET A 42 8.19 -6.81 -8.86
N GLU A 43 8.17 -7.96 -8.20
CA GLU A 43 8.21 -7.99 -6.73
C GLU A 43 9.49 -7.32 -6.23
N GLY A 44 9.35 -6.57 -5.14
CA GLY A 44 10.31 -5.64 -4.55
C GLY A 44 10.46 -4.31 -5.29
N GLN A 45 9.85 -4.12 -6.47
CA GLN A 45 10.00 -2.86 -7.18
C GLN A 45 9.25 -1.73 -6.45
N TRP A 46 9.93 -0.59 -6.32
CA TRP A 46 9.38 0.60 -5.68
C TRP A 46 8.50 1.40 -6.64
N CYS A 47 7.47 2.05 -6.09
CA CYS A 47 6.65 3.03 -6.76
C CYS A 47 6.29 4.19 -5.84
N ARG A 48 5.83 5.30 -6.42
CA ARG A 48 5.21 6.41 -5.69
C ARG A 48 4.17 7.09 -6.58
N ILE A 49 3.22 7.81 -5.99
CA ILE A 49 2.38 8.72 -6.77
C ILE A 49 3.22 9.92 -7.20
N ASP A 50 2.99 10.46 -8.40
CA ASP A 50 3.64 11.68 -8.88
C ASP A 50 3.53 12.80 -7.82
N PRO A 51 4.66 13.36 -7.33
CA PRO A 51 4.64 14.41 -6.31
C PRO A 51 3.94 15.71 -6.72
N SER A 52 3.70 15.93 -8.02
CA SER A 52 2.97 17.10 -8.52
C SER A 52 1.45 16.97 -8.47
N VAL A 53 0.94 15.77 -8.21
CA VAL A 53 -0.51 15.51 -8.10
C VAL A 53 -1.05 16.08 -6.80
N ASP A 54 -2.12 16.87 -6.90
CA ASP A 54 -2.88 17.36 -5.76
C ASP A 54 -3.94 16.32 -5.35
N LEU A 55 -3.59 15.47 -4.39
CA LEU A 55 -4.43 14.36 -3.94
C LEU A 55 -5.76 14.83 -3.33
N ASP A 56 -5.80 16.02 -2.73
CA ASP A 56 -7.00 16.56 -2.08
C ASP A 56 -8.08 16.96 -3.11
N LYS A 57 -7.73 17.06 -4.41
CA LYS A 57 -8.66 17.32 -5.51
C LYS A 57 -9.25 16.08 -6.17
N LEU A 58 -8.76 14.89 -5.81
CA LEU A 58 -9.17 13.64 -6.45
C LEU A 58 -10.47 13.06 -5.89
N GLY A 59 -10.99 13.61 -4.78
CA GLY A 59 -12.23 13.13 -4.16
C GLY A 59 -12.10 11.74 -3.53
N LEU A 60 -10.90 11.38 -3.09
CA LEU A 60 -10.61 10.09 -2.44
C LEU A 60 -11.31 9.98 -1.08
N GLY A 61 -11.72 8.77 -0.72
CA GLY A 61 -12.18 8.43 0.61
C GLY A 61 -11.11 8.72 1.67
N PRO A 62 -11.48 9.02 2.92
CA PRO A 62 -10.52 9.47 3.94
C PRO A 62 -9.35 8.51 4.18
N MET A 63 -9.61 7.20 4.21
CA MET A 63 -8.57 6.19 4.37
C MET A 63 -7.68 6.09 3.12
N THR A 64 -8.28 6.05 1.92
CA THR A 64 -7.55 6.06 0.65
C THR A 64 -6.65 7.30 0.52
N LEU A 65 -7.14 8.48 0.89
CA LEU A 65 -6.38 9.72 0.88
C LEU A 65 -5.16 9.66 1.81
N MET A 66 -5.32 9.10 3.01
CA MET A 66 -4.22 8.92 3.96
C MET A 66 -3.13 8.01 3.38
N ILE A 67 -3.52 6.87 2.81
CA ILE A 67 -2.60 5.93 2.17
C ILE A 67 -1.92 6.60 0.96
N ALA A 68 -2.68 7.29 0.10
CA ALA A 68 -2.15 7.98 -1.07
C ALA A 68 -1.12 9.06 -0.69
N LYS A 69 -1.36 9.82 0.39
CA LYS A 69 -0.40 10.80 0.92
C LYS A 69 0.90 10.13 1.38
N ALA A 70 0.80 8.97 2.04
CA ALA A 70 1.98 8.20 2.45
C ALA A 70 2.77 7.67 1.24
N VAL A 71 2.08 7.09 0.26
CA VAL A 71 2.70 6.58 -0.97
C VAL A 71 3.33 7.71 -1.81
N GLN A 72 2.71 8.89 -1.87
CA GLN A 72 3.29 10.04 -2.57
C GLN A 72 4.56 10.55 -1.87
N LYS A 73 4.56 10.63 -0.54
CA LYS A 73 5.66 11.22 0.25
C LYS A 73 6.82 10.25 0.48
N TYR A 74 6.53 9.01 0.83
CA TYR A 74 7.52 8.02 1.27
C TYR A 74 7.70 6.87 0.26
N GLY A 75 6.78 6.71 -0.68
CA GLY A 75 6.78 5.60 -1.63
C GLY A 75 6.16 4.31 -1.08
N ALA A 76 6.07 3.32 -1.95
CA ALA A 76 5.66 1.97 -1.64
C ALA A 76 6.47 0.94 -2.44
N TYR A 77 6.48 -0.32 -2.01
CA TYR A 77 7.11 -1.41 -2.75
C TYR A 77 6.22 -2.66 -2.79
N ALA A 78 6.23 -3.36 -3.94
CA ALA A 78 5.44 -4.56 -4.16
C ALA A 78 6.05 -5.76 -3.43
N ALA A 79 5.63 -6.07 -2.21
CA ALA A 79 6.30 -7.05 -1.37
C ALA A 79 6.08 -8.51 -1.77
N ASP A 80 4.95 -8.81 -2.42
CA ASP A 80 4.50 -10.14 -2.83
C ASP A 80 3.42 -9.99 -3.92
N LYS A 81 2.94 -11.07 -4.54
CA LYS A 81 1.73 -11.06 -5.39
C LYS A 81 0.60 -11.98 -4.89
N ASN A 82 -0.64 -11.67 -5.28
CA ASN A 82 -1.84 -12.44 -4.86
C ASN A 82 -2.76 -12.94 -5.98
N LEU A 83 -2.43 -12.68 -7.26
CA LEU A 83 -3.22 -13.08 -8.44
C LEU A 83 -4.62 -12.46 -8.54
N TYR A 84 -4.95 -11.44 -7.74
CA TYR A 84 -6.29 -10.84 -7.71
C TYR A 84 -6.28 -9.31 -7.79
N CYS A 85 -5.76 -8.62 -6.77
CA CYS A 85 -5.82 -7.16 -6.69
C CYS A 85 -4.59 -6.57 -5.99
N HIS A 86 -4.40 -5.26 -6.09
CA HIS A 86 -3.46 -4.56 -5.24
C HIS A 86 -4.03 -4.44 -3.82
N THR A 87 -3.22 -4.75 -2.81
CA THR A 87 -3.67 -4.77 -1.41
C THR A 87 -2.63 -4.13 -0.49
N PHE A 88 -3.08 -3.20 0.36
CA PHE A 88 -2.31 -2.77 1.53
C PHE A 88 -2.77 -3.59 2.74
N THR A 89 -1.82 -4.11 3.50
CA THR A 89 -2.09 -4.89 4.72
C THR A 89 -2.08 -3.97 5.93
N THR A 90 -3.04 -4.17 6.82
CA THR A 90 -3.13 -3.43 8.08
C THR A 90 -2.71 -4.31 9.25
N GLU A 91 -2.32 -3.67 10.35
CA GLU A 91 -2.07 -4.35 11.61
C GLU A 91 -3.37 -4.97 12.14
N HIS A 92 -3.34 -6.26 12.48
CA HIS A 92 -4.49 -6.99 13.01
C HIS A 92 -4.91 -6.44 14.39
N GLY A 93 -6.20 -6.21 14.60
CA GLY A 93 -6.77 -5.70 15.86
C GLY A 93 -6.77 -6.67 17.05
N ILE A 94 -6.10 -7.82 16.96
CA ILE A 94 -6.17 -8.85 18.01
C ILE A 94 -5.59 -8.36 19.35
N TYR A 95 -4.57 -7.51 19.30
CA TYR A 95 -3.99 -6.92 20.51
C TYR A 95 -4.91 -5.87 21.13
N GLU A 96 -5.54 -5.02 20.31
CA GLU A 96 -6.54 -4.06 20.76
C GLU A 96 -7.73 -4.78 21.41
N LEU A 97 -8.22 -5.84 20.78
CA LEU A 97 -9.27 -6.69 21.32
C LEU A 97 -8.86 -7.31 22.66
N ALA A 98 -7.65 -7.85 22.76
CA ALA A 98 -7.18 -8.49 23.98
C ALA A 98 -6.96 -7.51 25.14
N ILE A 99 -6.53 -6.28 24.86
CA ILE A 99 -6.19 -5.28 25.89
C ILE A 99 -7.41 -4.42 26.26
N HIS A 100 -8.18 -4.00 25.27
CA HIS A 100 -9.27 -3.02 25.42
C HIS A 100 -10.67 -3.62 25.25
N GLY A 101 -10.78 -4.88 24.82
CA GLY A 101 -12.07 -5.57 24.65
C GLY A 101 -12.82 -5.19 23.38
N LEU A 102 -12.20 -4.44 22.46
CA LEU A 102 -12.77 -4.03 21.18
C LEU A 102 -11.70 -4.11 20.10
N ASP A 103 -12.03 -4.74 18.97
CA ASP A 103 -11.21 -4.66 17.75
C ASP A 103 -11.60 -3.39 16.98
N PRO A 104 -10.67 -2.47 16.69
CA PRO A 104 -10.98 -1.20 16.01
C PRO A 104 -11.43 -1.38 14.56
N TRP A 105 -11.22 -2.56 13.97
CA TRP A 105 -11.59 -2.91 12.59
C TRP A 105 -12.97 -3.55 12.45
N GLU A 106 -13.62 -3.93 13.55
CA GLU A 106 -14.96 -4.54 13.52
C GLU A 106 -16.02 -3.59 12.97
N HIS A 107 -17.18 -4.15 12.57
CA HIS A 107 -18.31 -3.32 12.15
C HIS A 107 -18.76 -2.38 13.26
N ASP A 108 -19.04 -1.12 12.92
CA ASP A 108 -19.28 -0.02 13.86
C ASP A 108 -18.09 0.21 14.84
N GLY A 109 -16.90 -0.30 14.52
CA GLY A 109 -15.67 -0.13 15.28
C GLY A 109 -15.09 1.29 15.17
N GLU A 110 -13.99 1.53 15.89
CA GLU A 110 -13.33 2.83 15.98
C GLU A 110 -13.06 3.45 14.60
N PHE A 111 -12.51 2.67 13.67
CA PHE A 111 -12.11 3.21 12.38
C PHE A 111 -13.30 3.42 11.44
N GLU A 112 -14.34 2.59 11.49
CA GLU A 112 -15.56 2.82 10.71
C GLU A 112 -16.26 4.12 11.14
N GLN A 113 -16.31 4.37 12.46
CA GLN A 113 -16.85 5.63 12.99
C GLN A 113 -16.01 6.84 12.57
N LYS A 114 -14.68 6.69 12.52
CA LYS A 114 -13.76 7.79 12.23
C LYS A 114 -13.66 8.12 10.74
N TYR A 115 -13.58 7.10 9.88
CA TYR A 115 -13.30 7.25 8.46
C TYR A 115 -14.51 6.93 7.57
N GLY A 116 -15.62 6.52 8.16
CA GLY A 116 -16.77 5.97 7.46
C GLY A 116 -16.58 4.49 7.11
N LYS A 117 -17.54 3.90 6.41
CA LYS A 117 -17.40 2.54 5.86
C LYS A 117 -16.30 2.51 4.81
N PHE A 118 -15.34 1.60 4.97
CA PHE A 118 -14.26 1.34 4.02
C PHE A 118 -14.25 -0.13 3.62
N ASP A 119 -15.28 -0.57 2.88
CA ASP A 119 -15.34 -1.95 2.37
C ASP A 119 -14.14 -2.28 1.45
N ASN A 120 -13.60 -1.25 0.80
CA ASN A 120 -12.41 -1.30 -0.03
C ASN A 120 -11.82 0.11 -0.20
N ILE A 121 -10.68 0.18 -0.89
CA ILE A 121 -9.98 1.41 -1.30
C ILE A 121 -9.82 1.46 -2.82
N ASN A 122 -10.84 1.04 -3.57
CA ASN A 122 -10.78 0.93 -5.04
C ASN A 122 -10.61 2.28 -5.74
N ASP A 123 -10.80 3.39 -5.02
CA ASP A 123 -10.52 4.75 -5.47
C ASP A 123 -9.03 5.13 -5.36
N PHE A 124 -8.16 4.24 -4.86
CA PHE A 124 -6.72 4.50 -4.86
C PHE A 124 -6.20 4.70 -6.30
N PRO A 125 -5.48 5.81 -6.59
CA PRO A 125 -5.16 6.21 -7.95
C PRO A 125 -3.90 5.50 -8.47
N TRP A 126 -3.99 4.19 -8.69
CA TRP A 126 -2.86 3.36 -9.18
C TRP A 126 -2.28 3.88 -10.50
N GLU A 127 -3.11 4.46 -11.37
CA GLU A 127 -2.74 5.06 -12.65
C GLU A 127 -1.83 6.29 -12.52
N LEU A 128 -1.79 6.92 -11.34
CA LEU A 128 -0.92 8.07 -11.05
C LEU A 128 0.43 7.64 -10.44
N THR A 129 0.67 6.33 -10.33
CA THR A 129 1.93 5.81 -9.81
C THR A 129 3.04 5.81 -10.86
N GLN A 130 4.24 6.14 -10.42
CA GLN A 130 5.47 6.06 -11.17
C GLN A 130 6.33 4.96 -10.52
N TRP A 131 6.84 4.05 -11.34
CA TRP A 131 7.66 2.93 -10.89
C TRP A 131 9.15 3.26 -11.00
N ALA A 132 9.89 2.97 -9.95
CA ALA A 132 11.33 3.12 -9.92
C ALA A 132 11.99 2.09 -10.86
N PRO A 133 13.23 2.34 -11.33
CA PRO A 133 14.00 1.31 -12.02
C PRO A 133 14.13 0.03 -11.18
N VAL A 134 14.23 -1.11 -11.86
CA VAL A 134 14.56 -2.39 -11.20
C VAL A 134 15.88 -2.24 -10.43
N ASP A 135 15.93 -2.80 -9.23
CA ASP A 135 17.06 -2.71 -8.29
C ASP A 135 17.37 -1.30 -7.77
N TRP A 136 16.39 -0.39 -7.81
CA TRP A 136 16.56 0.94 -7.22
C TRP A 136 16.97 0.87 -5.73
N GLY A 137 18.03 1.61 -5.37
CA GLY A 137 18.57 1.65 -4.02
C GLY A 137 19.34 0.39 -3.59
N LYS A 138 19.61 -0.56 -4.50
CA LYS A 138 20.43 -1.73 -4.21
C LYS A 138 21.86 -1.28 -3.89
N PRO A 139 22.42 -1.65 -2.72
CA PRO A 139 23.81 -1.36 -2.39
C PRO A 139 24.74 -1.97 -3.44
N SER A 140 25.80 -1.26 -3.80
CA SER A 140 26.94 -1.89 -4.47
C SER A 140 27.54 -2.94 -3.53
N GLU A 141 27.86 -4.11 -4.07
CA GLU A 141 28.60 -5.16 -3.34
C GLU A 141 29.94 -4.68 -2.80
#